data_AF-A0A9X1IWH7-F1
#
_entry.id   AF-A0A9X1IWH7-F1
#
_cell.length_a   1.000
_cell.length_b   1.000
_cell.length_c   1.000
_cell.angle_alpha   90.00
_cell.angle_beta   90.00
_cell.angle_gamma   90.00
#
_symmetry.space_group_name_H-M   'P 1'
#
loop_
_entity.id
_entity.type
_entity.pdbx_description
1 polymer ?
#
loop_
_entity_poly.entity_id
_entity_poly.type
_entity_poly.pdbx_seq_one_letter_code
_entity_poly.pdbx_strand_id
1 'polypeptide(L)'
;MKINVKYRNIIYPCLMAFCMSIFISFILFSINRGYDHLFLSTWLKTWSQAFTCAFFGAYFFPRVIQQIMRRLNFVEKPFMIEKDSLVREEDNG
;
A
#
# COMPACT_ATOMS: atom_id res chain seq x y z
N MET A 1 24.06 17.89 6.98
CA MET A 1 23.39 17.14 8.07
C MET A 1 23.72 15.66 7.90
N LYS A 2 24.42 15.00 8.85
CA LYS A 2 24.80 13.58 8.74
C LYS A 2 23.68 12.71 9.29
N ILE A 3 22.91 12.07 8.41
CA ILE A 3 21.80 11.18 8.77
C ILE A 3 22.32 9.73 8.71
N ASN A 4 22.11 8.97 9.77
CA ASN A 4 22.59 7.59 9.87
C ASN A 4 21.87 6.70 8.83
N VAL A 5 22.60 5.82 8.14
CA VAL A 5 22.12 5.10 6.94
C VAL A 5 20.89 4.23 7.22
N LYS A 6 20.73 3.80 8.48
CA LYS A 6 19.58 3.02 8.96
C LYS A 6 18.25 3.79 8.84
N TYR A 7 18.28 5.11 9.08
CA TYR A 7 17.09 5.95 8.94
C TYR A 7 16.81 6.30 7.48
N ARG A 8 17.82 6.29 6.60
CA ARG A 8 17.63 6.56 5.17
C ARG A 8 16.60 5.63 4.55
N ASN A 9 16.59 4.35 4.93
CA ASN A 9 15.69 3.35 4.36
C ASN A 9 14.23 3.51 4.78
N ILE A 10 13.96 4.24 5.87
CA ILE A 10 12.60 4.51 6.38
C ILE A 10 12.16 5.93 5.99
N ILE A 11 13.04 6.91 6.16
CA ILE A 11 12.76 8.32 5.86
C ILE A 11 12.52 8.51 4.38
N TYR A 12 13.29 7.85 3.51
CA TYR A 12 13.13 7.98 2.05
C TYR A 12 11.73 7.59 1.56
N PRO A 13 11.23 6.36 1.80
CA PRO A 13 9.88 5.99 1.36
C PRO A 13 8.79 6.79 2.09
N CYS A 14 9.00 7.15 3.36
CA CYS A 14 8.05 7.98 4.11
C CYS A 14 7.90 9.38 3.49
N LEU A 15 9.02 10.07 3.26
CA LEU A 15 9.03 11.39 2.63
C LEU A 15 8.49 11.32 1.19
N MET A 16 8.85 10.26 0.46
CA MET A 16 8.39 10.09 -0.91
C MET A 16 6.88 9.86 -0.99
N ALA A 17 6.33 9.00 -0.13
CA ALA A 17 4.89 8.78 -0.04
C ALA A 17 4.15 10.06 0.38
N PHE A 18 4.72 10.82 1.31
CA PHE A 18 4.17 12.10 1.73
C PHE A 18 4.11 13.11 0.58
N CYS A 19 5.22 13.33 -0.14
CA CYS A 19 5.27 14.22 -1.30
C CYS A 19 4.29 13.81 -2.40
N MET A 20 4.25 12.52 -2.74
CA MET A 20 3.34 11.99 -3.74
C MET A 20 1.87 12.18 -3.35
N SER A 21 1.53 11.98 -2.06
CA SER A 21 0.17 12.18 -1.57
C SER A 21 -0.31 13.63 -1.70
N ILE A 22 0.58 14.59 -1.44
CA ILE A 22 0.30 16.01 -1.61
C ILE A 22 0.12 16.32 -3.09
N PHE A 23 1.05 15.87 -3.93
CA PHE A 23 1.07 16.20 -5.36
C PHE A 23 -0.17 15.68 -6.08
N ILE A 24 -0.53 14.41 -5.90
CA ILE A 24 -1.70 13.80 -6.55
C ILE A 24 -2.99 14.47 -6.07
N SER A 25 -3.12 14.67 -4.76
CA SER A 25 -4.28 15.36 -4.17
C SER A 25 -4.44 16.78 -4.72
N PHE A 26 -3.34 17.51 -4.84
CA PHE A 26 -3.33 18.87 -5.37
C PHE A 26 -3.82 18.93 -6.82
N ILE A 27 -3.26 18.09 -7.69
CA ILE A 27 -3.66 18.04 -9.11
C ILE A 27 -5.13 17.67 -9.24
N LEU A 28 -5.58 16.64 -8.52
CA LEU A 28 -6.96 16.18 -8.58
C LEU A 28 -7.94 17.27 -8.12
N PHE A 29 -7.65 17.92 -6.99
CA PHE A 29 -8.49 18.98 -6.46
C PHE A 29 -8.47 20.24 -7.34
N SER A 30 -7.32 20.57 -7.94
CA SER A 30 -7.16 21.64 -8.92
C SER A 30 -8.06 21.46 -10.14
N ILE A 31 -8.03 20.25 -10.72
CA ILE A 31 -8.87 19.91 -11.89
C ILE A 31 -10.35 19.94 -11.52
N ASN A 32 -10.72 19.48 -10.33
CA ASN A 32 -12.13 19.33 -9.95
C ASN A 32 -12.82 20.64 -9.58
N ARG A 33 -12.11 21.58 -8.95
CA ARG A 33 -12.70 22.83 -8.42
C ARG A 33 -12.29 24.10 -9.17
N GLY A 34 -11.19 24.08 -9.92
CA GLY A 34 -10.57 25.29 -10.45
C GLY A 34 -9.92 26.15 -9.36
N TYR A 35 -9.28 27.25 -9.78
CA TYR A 35 -8.52 28.14 -8.90
C TYR A 35 -9.40 29.28 -8.36
N ASP A 36 -9.98 29.07 -7.18
CA ASP A 36 -10.68 30.09 -6.40
C ASP A 36 -9.80 30.64 -5.25
N HIS A 37 -10.14 31.81 -4.68
CA HIS A 37 -9.41 32.43 -3.57
C HIS A 37 -9.34 31.54 -2.31
N LEU A 38 -10.35 30.67 -2.11
CA LEU A 38 -10.41 29.69 -1.02
C LEU A 38 -9.82 28.32 -1.38
N PHE A 39 -9.33 28.15 -2.60
CA PHE A 39 -8.88 26.87 -3.14
C PHE A 39 -7.82 26.21 -2.26
N LEU A 40 -6.70 26.90 -2.03
CA LEU A 40 -5.57 26.36 -1.26
C LEU A 40 -5.97 26.03 0.18
N SER A 41 -6.73 26.91 0.83
CA SER A 41 -7.15 26.72 2.23
C SER A 41 -8.11 25.51 2.36
N THR A 42 -9.09 25.42 1.46
CA THR A 42 -10.06 24.32 1.45
C THR A 42 -9.39 23.00 1.09
N TRP A 43 -8.47 23.02 0.12
CA TRP A 43 -7.68 21.87 -0.27
C TRP A 43 -6.84 21.36 0.89
N LEU A 44 -6.03 22.22 1.53
CA LEU A 44 -5.13 21.84 2.62
C LEU A 44 -5.90 21.28 3.82
N LYS A 45 -7.07 21.87 4.12
CA LYS A 45 -7.96 21.37 5.18
C LYS A 45 -8.54 20.00 4.86
N THR A 46 -9.02 19.81 3.62
CA THR A 46 -9.60 18.53 3.19
C THR A 46 -8.53 17.44 3.09
N TRP A 47 -7.38 17.77 2.52
CA TRP A 47 -6.24 16.86 2.38
C TRP A 47 -5.70 16.45 3.75
N SER A 48 -5.51 17.39 4.69
CA SER A 48 -5.01 17.05 6.02
C SER A 48 -5.99 16.17 6.80
N GLN A 49 -7.30 16.45 6.72
CA GLN A 49 -8.33 15.60 7.34
C GLN A 49 -8.32 14.17 6.74
N ALA A 50 -8.24 14.05 5.42
CA ALA A 50 -8.15 12.75 4.75
C ALA A 50 -6.86 12.01 5.09
N PHE A 51 -5.73 12.72 5.14
CA PHE A 51 -4.43 12.18 5.50
C PHE A 51 -4.42 11.65 6.94
N THR A 52 -4.97 12.40 7.89
CA THR A 52 -5.12 11.94 9.28
C THR A 52 -5.98 10.68 9.36
N CYS A 53 -7.13 10.66 8.66
CA CYS A 53 -8.00 9.47 8.61
C CYS A 53 -7.26 8.25 8.03
N ALA A 54 -6.54 8.43 6.91
CA ALA A 54 -5.75 7.38 6.28
C ALA A 54 -4.60 6.89 7.19
N PHE A 55 -3.98 7.79 7.96
CA PHE A 55 -2.93 7.43 8.91
C PHE A 55 -3.46 6.53 10.03
N PHE A 56 -4.60 6.88 10.63
CA PHE A 56 -5.27 6.02 11.61
C PHE A 56 -5.70 4.68 10.99
N GLY A 57 -6.22 4.73 9.76
CA GLY A 57 -6.52 3.54 8.98
C GLY A 57 -5.29 2.64 8.82
N ALA A 58 -4.18 3.17 8.33
CA ALA A 58 -2.95 2.42 8.11
C ALA A 58 -2.39 1.78 9.39
N TYR A 59 -2.70 2.33 10.57
CA TYR A 59 -2.34 1.71 11.85
C TYR A 59 -3.32 0.59 12.26
N PHE A 60 -4.62 0.79 12.06
CA PHE A 60 -5.66 -0.14 12.52
C PHE A 60 -5.91 -1.30 11.55
N PHE A 61 -5.95 -1.01 10.24
CA PHE A 61 -6.24 -1.99 9.19
C PHE A 61 -5.29 -3.19 9.19
N PRO A 62 -3.96 -3.05 9.30
CA PRO A 62 -3.07 -4.20 9.31
C PRO A 62 -3.37 -5.18 10.44
N ARG A 63 -3.75 -4.69 11.63
CA ARG A 63 -4.13 -5.55 12.76
C ARG A 63 -5.41 -6.32 12.45
N VAL A 64 -6.43 -5.64 11.94
CA VAL A 64 -7.72 -6.26 11.58
C VAL A 64 -7.54 -7.26 10.45
N ILE A 65 -6.83 -6.88 9.39
CA ILE A 65 -6.56 -7.75 8.23
C ILE A 65 -5.71 -8.96 8.65
N GLN A 66 -4.71 -8.79 9.51
CA GLN A 66 -3.94 -9.92 10.06
C GLN A 66 -4.83 -10.89 10.85
N GLN A 67 -5.78 -10.36 11.63
CA GLN A 67 -6.72 -11.19 12.38
C GLN A 67 -7.68 -11.95 11.45
N ILE A 68 -8.12 -11.34 10.35
CA ILE A 68 -8.92 -11.99 9.31
C ILE A 68 -8.08 -13.05 8.57
N MET A 69 -6.86 -12.70 8.15
CA MET A 69 -5.94 -13.61 7.45
C MET A 69 -5.61 -14.85 8.29
N ARG A 70 -5.46 -14.73 9.61
CA ARG A 70 -5.29 -15.89 10.52
C ARG A 70 -6.48 -16.84 10.54
N ARG A 71 -7.68 -16.38 10.18
CA ARG A 71 -8.86 -17.24 10.05
C ARG A 71 -8.98 -17.92 8.69
N LEU A 72 -8.23 -17.44 7.69
CA LEU A 72 -8.13 -18.10 6.39
C LEU A 72 -7.13 -19.24 6.53
N ASN A 73 -7.62 -20.48 6.48
CA ASN A 73 -6.75 -21.64 6.39
C ASN A 73 -6.24 -21.69 4.93
N PHE A 74 -5.05 -21.14 4.70
CA PHE A 74 -4.37 -21.27 3.42
C PHE A 74 -3.97 -22.73 3.24
N VAL A 75 -4.89 -23.52 2.69
CA VAL A 75 -4.60 -24.86 2.21
C VAL A 75 -3.85 -24.69 0.90
N GLU A 76 -2.53 -24.58 0.98
CA GLU A 76 -1.66 -24.80 -0.16
C GLU A 76 -1.92 -26.26 -0.61
N LYS A 77 -2.57 -26.46 -1.75
CA LYS A 77 -2.74 -27.81 -2.29
C LYS A 77 -1.33 -28.34 -2.60
N PRO A 78 -0.88 -29.46 -2.00
CA PRO A 78 0.43 -30.00 -2.32
C PRO A 78 0.47 -30.31 -3.81
N PHE A 79 1.45 -29.72 -4.50
CA PHE A 79 1.77 -29.93 -5.91
C PHE A 79 2.36 -31.35 -6.10
N MET A 80 1.57 -32.38 -5.80
CA MET A 80 1.98 -33.79 -5.81
C MET A 80 1.22 -34.62 -6.86
N ILE A 81 0.57 -33.97 -7.84
CA ILE A 81 -0.08 -34.64 -8.97
C ILE A 81 0.45 -34.01 -10.26
N GLU A 82 1.73 -34.17 -10.54
CA GLU A 82 2.25 -33.98 -11.90
C GLU A 82 3.52 -34.80 -12.09
N LYS A 83 4.35 -34.91 -11.04
CA LYS A 83 5.59 -35.67 -11.11
C LYS A 83 5.40 -37.19 -11.22
N ASP A 84 4.33 -37.76 -10.65
CA ASP A 84 4.02 -39.19 -10.75
C ASP A 84 3.52 -39.59 -12.14
N SER A 85 2.84 -38.68 -12.84
CA SER A 85 2.32 -38.90 -14.20
C SER A 85 3.43 -38.85 -15.24
N LEU A 86 4.41 -37.96 -15.07
CA LEU A 86 5.55 -37.82 -15.98
C LEU A 86 6.56 -38.98 -15.84
N VAL A 87 6.77 -39.50 -14.63
CA VAL A 87 7.66 -40.66 -14.41
C VAL A 87 7.07 -41.95 -15.00
N ARG A 88 5.74 -42.09 -15.05
CA ARG A 88 5.10 -43.27 -15.67
C ARG A 88 5.04 -43.23 -17.20
N GLU A 89 5.19 -42.07 -17.82
CA GLU A 89 5.31 -41.98 -19.29
C GLU A 89 6.76 -42.20 -19.76
N GLU A 90 7.78 -41.78 -19.00
CA GLU A 90 9.18 -42.09 -19.35
C GLU A 90 9.55 -43.58 -19.16
N ASP A 91 8.90 -44.31 -18.26
CA ASP A 91 9.16 -45.75 -18.05
C ASP A 91 8.44 -46.66 -19.07
N ASN A 92 7.53 -46.10 -19.90
CA ASN A 92 6.75 -46.84 -20.90
C ASN A 92 7.04 -46.45 -22.36
N GLY A 93 8.07 -45.64 -22.62
CA GLY A 93 8.53 -45.25 -23.97
C GLY A 93 9.89 -45.86 -24.31
#